data_AF-A0A849ZNN3-F1
#
_entry.id   AF-A0A849ZNN3-F1
#
_cell.length_a   1.000
_cell.length_b   1.000
_cell.length_c   1.000
_cell.angle_alpha   90.00
_cell.angle_beta   90.00
_cell.angle_gamma   90.00
#
_symmetry.space_group_name_H-M   'P 1'
#
loop_
_entity.id
_entity.type
_entity.pdbx_description
1 polymer ?
#
loop_
_entity_poly.entity_id
_entity_poly.type
_entity_poly.pdbx_seq_one_letter_code
_entity_poly.pdbx_strand_id
1 'polypeptide(L)'
;MRGVLGGIAAAPAALVLNLAASSLSFRHSGASNQIEDYALSFALLLIGIAGLVAAAWGGRWVLLALWPGRVGFVADARGLSWRLGPFGSGRLDAERIEARYLFEMDDEELEEGQFEAFLPEETQRRTMLPRLRHPQVPRCVRRLLLNFCGAPEEKLADGLRPMIDAWRKAPADAGSSPAVARHEAGDRPPLKPPAPRQT
;
A
#
# COMPACT_ATOMS: atom_id res chain seq x y z
N MET A 1 14.04 -2.40 7.75
CA MET A 1 14.49 -1.41 8.76
C MET A 1 15.50 -0.36 8.24
N ARG A 2 16.30 -0.62 7.19
CA ARG A 2 17.30 0.35 6.68
C ARG A 2 16.72 1.68 6.13
N GLY A 3 15.47 1.72 5.68
CA GLY A 3 14.83 2.95 5.15
C GLY A 3 14.34 3.96 6.20
N VAL A 4 14.16 3.54 7.46
CA VAL A 4 13.57 4.40 8.51
C VAL A 4 14.58 5.44 9.01
N LEU A 5 15.86 5.08 9.09
CA LEU A 5 16.93 5.99 9.53
C LEU A 5 17.23 7.11 8.52
N GLY A 6 17.05 6.86 7.21
CA GLY A 6 17.29 7.87 6.18
C GLY A 6 16.23 8.98 6.15
N GLY A 7 14.95 8.64 6.38
CA GLY A 7 13.86 9.62 6.34
C GLY A 7 13.86 10.59 7.51
N ILE A 8 14.26 10.14 8.71
CA ILE A 8 14.30 11.00 9.91
C ILE A 8 15.45 12.00 9.85
N ALA A 9 16.58 11.66 9.23
CA ALA A 9 17.71 12.59 9.04
C ALA A 9 17.47 13.59 7.89
N ALA A 10 16.65 13.24 6.89
CA ALA A 10 16.41 14.08 5.72
C ALA A 10 15.56 15.33 6.03
N ALA A 11 14.58 15.23 6.93
CA ALA A 11 13.72 16.35 7.29
C ALA A 11 14.47 17.53 7.98
N PRO A 12 15.30 17.30 9.02
CA PRO A 12 16.09 18.38 9.60
C PRO A 12 17.19 18.86 8.63
N ALA A 13 17.76 18.00 7.79
CA ALA A 13 18.72 18.42 6.77
C ALA A 13 18.08 19.37 5.74
N ALA A 14 16.88 19.06 5.26
CA ALA A 14 16.13 19.93 4.34
C ALA A 14 15.71 21.25 5.02
N LEU A 15 15.32 21.22 6.29
CA LEU A 15 15.00 22.42 7.06
C LEU A 15 16.24 23.32 7.24
N VAL A 16 17.39 22.73 7.58
CA VAL A 16 18.67 23.45 7.71
C VAL A 16 19.13 24.01 6.37
N LEU A 17 18.95 23.27 5.27
CA LEU A 17 19.27 23.75 3.93
C LEU A 17 18.38 24.91 3.49
N ASN A 18 17.07 24.84 3.81
CA ASN A 18 16.11 25.90 3.51
C ASN A 18 16.39 27.16 4.36
N LEU A 19 16.71 26.99 5.64
CA LEU A 19 17.17 28.08 6.51
C LEU A 19 18.48 28.69 5.99
N ALA A 20 19.46 27.88 5.58
CA ALA A 20 20.70 28.36 4.99
C ALA A 20 20.45 29.12 3.68
N ALA A 21 19.59 28.61 2.80
CA ALA A 21 19.15 29.28 1.57
C ALA A 21 18.44 30.60 1.84
N SER A 22 17.59 30.67 2.87
CA SER A 22 16.91 31.91 3.28
C SER A 22 17.86 32.94 3.90
N SER A 23 18.99 32.49 4.47
CA SER A 23 20.03 33.35 5.04
C SER A 23 21.05 33.84 4.01
N LEU A 24 21.11 33.19 2.83
CA LEU A 24 21.85 33.66 1.67
C LEU A 24 21.13 34.88 1.10
N SER A 25 21.38 36.04 1.71
CA SER A 25 21.02 37.33 1.15
C SER A 25 21.84 37.52 -0.14
N PHE A 26 21.22 37.24 -1.28
CA PHE A 26 21.78 37.47 -2.61
C PHE A 26 22.05 38.97 -2.81
N ARG A 27 23.19 39.45 -2.31
CA ARG A 27 23.71 40.77 -2.66
C ARG A 27 24.09 40.71 -4.13
N HIS A 28 23.30 41.39 -4.96
CA HIS A 28 23.60 41.62 -6.37
C HIS A 28 24.86 42.48 -6.48
N SER A 29 26.02 41.84 -6.40
CA SER A 29 27.28 42.39 -6.87
C SER A 29 27.20 42.38 -8.40
N GLY A 30 27.36 43.53 -9.06
CA GLY A 30 27.25 43.69 -10.52
C GLY A 30 28.22 42.88 -11.37
N ALA A 31 29.04 42.01 -10.75
CA ALA A 31 29.98 41.09 -11.39
C ALA A 31 29.73 39.61 -11.04
N SER A 32 28.66 39.29 -10.28
CA SER A 32 28.27 37.91 -10.00
C SER A 32 27.67 37.27 -11.25
N ASN A 33 28.24 36.16 -11.70
CA ASN A 33 27.74 35.39 -12.84
C ASN A 33 26.32 34.91 -12.52
N GLN A 34 25.31 35.53 -13.13
CA GLN A 34 23.90 35.13 -12.98
C GLN A 34 23.70 33.63 -13.22
N ILE A 35 24.53 33.00 -14.06
CA ILE A 35 24.55 31.56 -14.33
C ILE A 35 24.83 30.75 -13.05
N GLU A 36 25.76 31.19 -12.21
CA GLU A 36 26.10 30.51 -10.94
C GLU A 36 24.94 30.61 -9.95
N ASP A 37 24.29 31.78 -9.87
CA ASP A 37 23.12 32.00 -9.02
C ASP A 37 21.91 31.14 -9.46
N TYR A 38 21.68 31.00 -10.78
CA TYR A 38 20.66 30.10 -11.31
C TYR A 38 21.00 28.62 -11.07
N ALA A 39 22.26 28.22 -11.24
CA ALA A 39 22.70 26.85 -10.99
C ALA A 39 22.54 26.46 -9.52
N LEU A 40 22.91 27.37 -8.60
CA LEU A 40 22.73 27.19 -7.17
C LEU A 40 21.24 27.09 -6.80
N SER A 41 20.41 27.98 -7.36
CA SER A 41 18.96 27.97 -7.13
C SER A 41 18.32 26.67 -7.61
N PHE A 42 18.73 26.16 -8.78
CA PHE A 42 18.27 24.89 -9.31
C PHE A 42 18.71 23.70 -8.45
N ALA A 43 19.96 23.70 -7.98
CA ALA A 43 20.46 22.66 -7.07
C ALA A 43 19.68 22.63 -5.75
N LEU A 44 19.43 23.80 -5.15
CA LEU A 44 18.62 23.93 -3.93
C LEU A 44 17.19 23.43 -4.14
N LEU A 45 16.59 23.74 -5.29
CA LEU A 45 15.26 23.23 -5.65
C LEU A 45 15.25 21.69 -5.72
N LEU A 46 16.22 21.07 -6.39
CA LEU A 46 16.32 19.62 -6.48
C LEU A 46 16.52 18.97 -5.11
N ILE A 47 17.36 19.55 -4.25
CA ILE A 47 17.54 19.05 -2.88
C ILE A 47 16.25 19.22 -2.07
N GLY A 48 15.52 20.33 -2.24
CA GLY A 48 14.22 20.55 -1.61
C GLY A 48 13.19 19.49 -2.03
N ILE A 49 13.10 19.20 -3.33
CA ILE A 49 12.22 18.14 -3.86
C ILE A 49 12.63 16.77 -3.31
N ALA A 50 13.92 16.44 -3.33
CA ALA A 50 14.43 15.18 -2.80
C ALA A 50 14.14 15.04 -1.30
N GLY A 51 14.30 16.10 -0.53
CA GLY A 51 13.96 16.16 0.90
C GLY A 51 12.47 15.96 1.15
N LEU A 52 11.60 16.56 0.32
CA LEU A 52 10.15 16.42 0.43
C LEU A 52 9.70 14.99 0.08
N VAL A 53 10.28 14.38 -0.95
CA VAL A 53 10.04 12.97 -1.30
C VAL A 53 10.51 12.06 -0.15
N ALA A 54 11.71 12.30 0.39
CA ALA A 54 12.23 11.54 1.52
C ALA A 54 11.36 11.69 2.78
N ALA A 55 10.84 12.89 3.05
CA ALA A 55 9.93 13.16 4.16
C ALA A 55 8.57 12.49 3.96
N ALA A 56 8.00 12.52 2.75
CA ALA A 56 6.75 11.83 2.43
C ALA A 56 6.88 10.30 2.59
N TRP A 57 8.00 9.74 2.10
CA TRP A 57 8.29 8.31 2.26
C TRP A 57 8.63 7.94 3.70
N GLY A 58 9.40 8.76 4.41
CA GLY A 58 9.79 8.55 5.80
C GLY A 58 8.61 8.69 6.76
N GLY A 59 7.75 9.69 6.56
CA GLY A 59 6.56 9.95 7.36
C GLY A 59 5.60 8.75 7.34
N ARG A 60 5.47 8.08 6.20
CA ARG A 60 4.72 6.81 6.08
C ARG A 60 5.20 5.77 7.10
N TRP A 61 6.52 5.62 7.27
CA TRP A 61 7.10 4.67 8.21
C TRP A 61 7.01 5.13 9.66
N VAL A 62 7.15 6.42 9.92
CA VAL A 62 6.95 6.99 11.27
C VAL A 62 5.51 6.76 11.73
N LEU A 63 4.54 6.98 10.86
CA LEU A 63 3.12 6.70 11.15
C LEU A 63 2.86 5.21 11.43
N LEU A 64 3.55 4.31 10.72
CA LEU A 64 3.48 2.87 11.00
C LEU A 64 4.15 2.51 12.33
N ALA A 65 5.29 3.11 12.65
CA ALA A 65 6.03 2.84 13.87
C ALA A 65 5.30 3.33 15.13
N LEU A 66 4.57 4.45 15.02
CA LEU A 66 3.74 5.00 16.10
C LEU A 66 2.36 4.35 16.19
N TRP A 67 2.02 3.42 15.30
CA TRP A 67 0.69 2.83 15.27
C TRP A 67 0.50 1.86 16.46
N PRO A 68 -0.53 2.05 17.31
CA PRO A 68 -0.70 1.26 18.54
C PRO A 68 -1.13 -0.19 18.27
N GLY A 69 -1.63 -0.48 17.06
CA GLY A 69 -2.12 -1.80 16.67
C GLY A 69 -1.07 -2.65 15.95
N ARG A 70 -1.28 -3.97 15.95
CA ARG A 70 -0.50 -4.87 15.08
C ARG A 70 -0.81 -4.56 13.62
N VAL A 71 0.24 -4.23 12.87
CA VAL A 71 0.17 -4.04 11.42
C VAL A 71 0.54 -5.35 10.73
N GLY A 72 -0.31 -5.82 9.83
CA GLY A 72 -0.03 -7.04 9.07
C GLY A 72 -1.23 -7.62 8.36
N PHE A 73 -0.97 -8.75 7.71
CA PHE A 73 -1.98 -9.61 7.10
C PHE A 73 -2.21 -10.81 8.01
N VAL A 74 -3.48 -11.16 8.19
CA VAL A 74 -3.90 -12.37 8.90
C VAL A 74 -4.74 -13.16 7.92
N ALA A 75 -4.18 -14.29 7.47
CA ALA A 75 -4.88 -15.27 6.67
C ALA A 75 -5.43 -16.34 7.61
N ASP A 76 -6.72 -16.64 7.48
CA ASP A 76 -7.39 -17.73 8.17
C ASP A 76 -8.25 -18.53 7.19
N ALA A 77 -8.87 -19.63 7.65
CA ALA A 77 -9.74 -20.43 6.81
C ALA A 77 -10.99 -19.67 6.33
N ARG A 78 -11.35 -18.56 6.99
CA ARG A 78 -12.52 -17.73 6.65
C ARG A 78 -12.17 -16.62 5.66
N GLY A 79 -10.89 -16.34 5.43
CA GLY A 79 -10.40 -15.44 4.40
C GLY A 79 -9.14 -14.67 4.80
N LEU A 80 -8.99 -13.48 4.25
CA LEU A 80 -7.81 -12.65 4.43
C LEU A 80 -8.21 -11.31 5.02
N SER A 81 -7.67 -10.98 6.18
CA SER A 81 -7.81 -9.64 6.77
C SER A 81 -6.47 -8.91 6.78
N TRP A 82 -6.50 -7.60 6.59
CA TRP A 82 -5.35 -6.74 6.77
C TRP A 82 -5.66 -5.60 7.71
N ARG A 83 -4.66 -5.26 8.51
CA ARG A 83 -4.64 -4.07 9.34
C ARG A 83 -3.37 -3.33 8.97
N LEU A 84 -3.50 -2.29 8.14
CA LEU A 84 -2.36 -1.49 7.67
C LEU A 84 -2.26 -0.16 8.41
N GLY A 85 -2.85 -0.09 9.60
CA GLY A 85 -2.92 1.09 10.44
C GLY A 85 -3.59 2.28 9.73
N PRO A 86 -2.90 3.40 9.50
CA PRO A 86 -3.48 4.59 8.89
C PRO A 86 -3.79 4.40 7.39
N PHE A 87 -3.25 3.36 6.75
CA PHE A 87 -3.54 3.02 5.35
C PHE A 87 -4.82 2.20 5.19
N GLY A 88 -5.55 1.99 6.29
CA GLY A 88 -6.82 1.31 6.31
C GLY A 88 -6.73 -0.14 6.74
N SER A 89 -7.90 -0.72 6.92
CA SER A 89 -8.11 -2.12 7.24
C SER A 89 -9.17 -2.69 6.33
N GLY A 90 -9.10 -3.98 6.08
CA GLY A 90 -10.09 -4.66 5.28
C GLY A 90 -10.10 -6.14 5.58
N ARG A 91 -11.17 -6.78 5.10
CA ARG A 91 -11.37 -8.22 5.20
C ARG A 91 -11.96 -8.70 3.90
N LEU A 92 -11.43 -9.81 3.42
CA LEU A 92 -11.92 -10.55 2.27
C LEU A 92 -12.40 -11.89 2.76
N ASP A 93 -13.57 -12.29 2.32
CA ASP A 93 -14.16 -13.58 2.67
C ASP A 93 -13.64 -14.65 1.72
N ALA A 94 -13.20 -15.79 2.27
CA ALA A 94 -12.61 -16.90 1.52
C ALA A 94 -13.48 -17.37 0.36
N GLU A 95 -14.79 -17.38 0.55
CA GLU A 95 -15.79 -17.81 -0.45
C GLU A 95 -15.78 -16.97 -1.73
N ARG A 96 -15.24 -15.75 -1.67
CA ARG A 96 -15.17 -14.80 -2.80
C ARG A 96 -13.74 -14.57 -3.29
N ILE A 97 -12.76 -15.24 -2.69
CA ILE A 97 -11.35 -15.14 -3.09
C ILE A 97 -11.10 -16.18 -4.17
N GLU A 98 -10.84 -15.70 -5.38
CA GLU A 98 -10.35 -16.54 -6.46
C GLU A 98 -8.83 -16.63 -6.34
N ALA A 99 -8.32 -17.84 -6.08
CA ALA A 99 -6.90 -18.13 -6.01
C ALA A 99 -6.48 -19.00 -7.21
N ARG A 100 -5.94 -18.36 -8.25
CA ARG A 100 -5.46 -19.03 -9.48
C ARG A 100 -3.96 -18.85 -9.65
N TYR A 101 -3.27 -19.90 -10.09
CA TYR A 101 -1.85 -19.80 -10.48
C TYR A 101 -1.72 -19.30 -11.92
N LEU A 102 -0.54 -18.82 -12.31
CA LEU A 102 -0.34 -18.23 -13.65
C LEU A 102 -0.61 -19.23 -14.76
N PHE A 103 -0.21 -20.49 -14.62
CA PHE A 103 -0.52 -21.55 -15.59
C PHE A 103 -2.02 -21.91 -15.67
N GLU A 104 -2.83 -21.48 -14.70
CA GLU A 104 -4.29 -21.71 -14.68
C GLU A 104 -5.05 -20.52 -15.29
N MET A 105 -4.37 -19.43 -15.65
CA MET A 105 -4.96 -18.20 -16.18
C MET A 105 -4.86 -18.17 -17.70
N ASP A 106 -5.85 -17.55 -18.34
CA ASP A 106 -5.85 -17.37 -19.78
C ASP A 106 -4.88 -16.25 -20.19
N ASP A 107 -4.39 -16.28 -21.43
CA ASP A 107 -3.40 -15.31 -21.94
C ASP A 107 -3.88 -13.85 -21.84
N GLU A 108 -5.20 -13.61 -21.90
CA GLU A 108 -5.81 -12.29 -21.74
C GLU A 108 -5.79 -11.79 -20.27
N GLU A 109 -5.74 -12.71 -19.31
CA GLU A 109 -5.71 -12.39 -17.88
C GLU A 109 -4.29 -12.23 -17.33
N LEU A 110 -3.30 -12.76 -18.05
CA LEU A 110 -1.89 -12.56 -17.76
C LEU A 110 -1.53 -11.10 -18.07
N GLU A 111 -1.33 -10.29 -17.02
CA GLU A 111 -0.77 -8.94 -17.17
C GLU A 111 0.53 -9.03 -18.00
N GLU A 112 0.67 -8.19 -19.04
CA GLU A 112 1.78 -8.20 -20.01
C GLU A 112 3.15 -8.45 -19.34
N GLY A 113 3.90 -9.45 -19.84
CA GLY A 113 5.33 -9.61 -19.55
C GLY A 113 5.71 -10.54 -18.40
N GLN A 114 4.87 -11.49 -17.99
CA GLN A 114 5.23 -12.46 -16.94
C GLN A 114 5.91 -13.70 -17.50
N PHE A 115 7.24 -13.64 -17.60
CA PHE A 115 8.10 -14.80 -17.90
C PHE A 115 7.87 -15.96 -16.92
N GLU A 116 7.37 -15.66 -15.72
CA GLU A 116 7.00 -16.62 -14.69
C GLU A 116 5.90 -17.60 -15.11
N ALA A 117 5.06 -17.25 -16.09
CA ALA A 117 4.02 -18.13 -16.60
C ALA A 117 4.59 -19.37 -17.32
N PHE A 118 5.80 -19.28 -17.86
CA PHE A 118 6.48 -20.38 -18.56
C PHE A 118 7.23 -21.35 -17.63
N LEU A 119 7.27 -21.07 -16.33
CA LEU A 119 7.89 -21.99 -15.37
C LEU A 119 7.07 -23.29 -15.29
N PRO A 120 7.70 -24.45 -15.06
CA PRO A 120 6.96 -25.69 -14.82
C PRO A 120 5.94 -25.53 -13.70
N GLU A 121 4.76 -26.15 -13.82
CA GLU A 121 3.64 -26.01 -12.87
C GLU A 121 4.06 -26.33 -11.43
N GLU A 122 4.85 -27.39 -11.24
CA GLU A 122 5.36 -27.79 -9.93
C GLU A 122 6.24 -26.71 -9.31
N THR A 123 7.09 -26.07 -10.12
CA THR A 123 7.95 -24.97 -9.70
C THR A 123 7.10 -23.77 -9.30
N GLN A 124 6.13 -23.37 -10.12
CA GLN A 124 5.22 -22.26 -9.81
C GLN A 124 4.46 -22.51 -8.50
N ARG A 125 3.89 -23.69 -8.32
CA ARG A 125 3.16 -24.05 -7.09
C ARG A 125 4.04 -24.00 -5.85
N ARG A 126 5.33 -24.31 -5.98
CA ARG A 126 6.28 -24.32 -4.86
C ARG A 126 6.80 -22.93 -4.52
N THR A 127 7.15 -22.12 -5.51
CA THR A 127 7.90 -20.88 -5.27
C THR A 127 7.03 -19.61 -5.32
N MET A 128 5.82 -19.69 -5.88
CA MET A 128 4.99 -18.51 -6.14
C MET A 128 3.67 -18.54 -5.39
N LEU A 129 3.21 -17.34 -5.02
CA LEU A 129 1.85 -17.15 -4.53
C LEU A 129 0.89 -17.15 -5.72
N PRO A 130 -0.27 -17.82 -5.61
CA PRO A 130 -1.32 -17.66 -6.61
C PRO A 130 -1.79 -16.20 -6.64
N ARG A 131 -2.32 -15.80 -7.79
CA ARG A 131 -3.01 -14.53 -7.93
C ARG A 131 -4.32 -14.63 -7.15
N LEU A 132 -4.42 -13.79 -6.12
CA LEU A 132 -5.61 -13.63 -5.30
C LEU A 132 -6.44 -12.46 -5.87
N ARG A 133 -7.61 -12.78 -6.44
CA ARG A 133 -8.60 -11.81 -6.92
C ARG A 133 -9.81 -11.80 -5.98
N HIS A 134 -10.39 -10.61 -5.79
CA HIS A 134 -11.61 -10.45 -5.02
C HIS A 134 -12.43 -9.31 -5.64
N PRO A 135 -13.76 -9.45 -5.82
CA PRO A 135 -14.58 -8.48 -6.55
C PRO A 135 -14.58 -7.07 -5.94
N GLN A 136 -14.36 -6.96 -4.63
CA GLN A 136 -14.28 -5.65 -3.95
C GLN A 136 -12.91 -4.94 -4.08
N VAL A 137 -11.87 -5.64 -4.56
CA VAL A 137 -10.52 -5.07 -4.65
C VAL A 137 -10.09 -5.10 -6.12
N PRO A 138 -10.08 -3.94 -6.82
CA PRO A 138 -9.76 -3.89 -8.25
C PRO A 138 -8.30 -4.23 -8.57
N ARG A 139 -7.42 -4.27 -7.55
CA ARG A 139 -6.01 -4.63 -7.70
C ARG A 139 -5.73 -6.00 -7.11
N CYS A 140 -4.83 -6.76 -7.74
CA CYS A 140 -4.45 -8.08 -7.25
C CYS A 140 -3.87 -8.01 -5.82
N VAL A 141 -4.48 -8.77 -4.90
CA VAL A 141 -4.15 -8.79 -3.46
C VAL A 141 -2.73 -9.31 -3.22
N ARG A 142 -2.19 -10.16 -4.12
CA ARG A 142 -0.80 -10.62 -4.12
C ARG A 142 0.20 -9.46 -4.02
N ARG A 143 0.00 -8.38 -4.79
CA ARG A 143 0.94 -7.24 -4.81
C ARG A 143 0.96 -6.50 -3.49
N LEU A 144 -0.20 -6.39 -2.83
CA LEU A 144 -0.29 -5.81 -1.49
C LEU A 144 0.44 -6.67 -0.47
N LEU A 145 0.21 -7.99 -0.46
CA LEU A 145 0.92 -8.92 0.42
C LEU A 145 2.46 -8.81 0.25
N LEU A 146 2.96 -8.87 -0.99
CA LEU A 146 4.39 -8.79 -1.27
C LEU A 146 5.01 -7.45 -0.83
N ASN A 147 4.33 -6.33 -1.06
CA ASN A 147 4.83 -5.00 -0.72
C ASN A 147 4.95 -4.77 0.80
N PHE A 148 4.15 -5.46 1.61
CA PHE A 148 4.05 -5.19 3.05
C PHE A 148 4.66 -6.28 3.92
N CYS A 149 4.71 -7.54 3.49
CA CYS A 149 5.25 -8.63 4.29
C CYS A 149 6.79 -8.64 4.35
N GLY A 150 7.48 -8.02 3.39
CA GLY A 150 8.94 -7.90 3.39
C GLY A 150 9.72 -9.23 3.37
N ALA A 151 9.01 -10.35 3.23
CA ALA A 151 9.56 -11.69 3.12
C ALA A 151 9.66 -12.09 1.64
N PRO A 152 10.62 -12.96 1.27
CA PRO A 152 10.66 -13.57 -0.05
C PRO A 152 9.33 -14.25 -0.37
N GLU A 153 8.90 -14.15 -1.63
CA GLU A 153 7.61 -14.72 -2.08
C GLU A 153 7.50 -16.21 -1.76
N GLU A 154 8.56 -16.99 -1.97
CA GLU A 154 8.61 -18.43 -1.66
C GLU A 154 8.24 -18.72 -0.19
N LYS A 155 8.80 -17.97 0.76
CA LYS A 155 8.46 -18.14 2.19
C LYS A 155 7.01 -17.79 2.50
N LEU A 156 6.45 -16.82 1.79
CA LEU A 156 5.05 -16.45 1.93
C LEU A 156 4.14 -17.51 1.30
N ALA A 157 4.53 -18.05 0.14
CA ALA A 157 3.83 -19.13 -0.53
C ALA A 157 3.74 -20.36 0.37
N ASP A 158 4.86 -20.78 0.96
CA ASP A 158 4.91 -21.90 1.89
C ASP A 158 4.02 -21.69 3.13
N GLY A 159 4.07 -20.48 3.73
CA GLY A 159 3.27 -20.17 4.91
C GLY A 159 1.76 -20.06 4.64
N LEU A 160 1.37 -19.55 3.47
CA LEU A 160 -0.04 -19.35 3.10
C LEU A 160 -0.67 -20.56 2.43
N ARG A 161 0.14 -21.52 1.96
CA ARG A 161 -0.30 -22.73 1.26
C ARG A 161 -1.47 -23.47 1.91
N PRO A 162 -1.45 -23.80 3.23
CA PRO A 162 -2.57 -24.53 3.83
C PRO A 162 -3.88 -23.75 3.78
N MET A 163 -3.84 -22.41 3.82
CA MET A 163 -5.03 -21.57 3.72
C MET A 163 -5.50 -21.46 2.28
N ILE A 164 -4.58 -21.27 1.33
CA ILE A 164 -4.87 -21.24 -0.11
C ILE A 164 -5.54 -22.55 -0.54
N ASP A 165 -4.99 -23.69 -0.14
CA ASP A 165 -5.55 -25.00 -0.47
C ASP A 165 -6.94 -25.19 0.16
N ALA A 166 -7.19 -24.62 1.33
CA ALA A 166 -8.52 -24.62 1.96
C ALA A 166 -9.51 -23.74 1.17
N TRP A 167 -9.12 -22.54 0.77
CA TRP A 167 -9.96 -21.64 -0.01
C TRP A 167 -10.29 -22.21 -1.38
N ARG A 168 -9.34 -22.88 -2.04
CA ARG A 168 -9.55 -23.54 -3.34
C ARG A 168 -10.51 -24.74 -3.26
N LYS A 169 -10.61 -25.39 -2.10
CA LYS A 169 -11.52 -26.52 -1.86
C LYS A 169 -12.91 -26.07 -1.40
N ALA A 170 -13.06 -24.84 -0.95
CA ALA A 170 -14.36 -24.29 -0.59
C ALA A 170 -15.19 -24.16 -1.88
N PRO A 171 -16.40 -24.76 -1.94
CA PRO A 171 -17.21 -24.72 -3.15
C PRO A 171 -17.58 -23.27 -3.48
N ALA A 172 -17.32 -22.86 -4.71
CA ALA A 172 -17.72 -21.56 -5.26
C ALA A 172 -19.26 -21.37 -5.32
N ASP A 173 -20.02 -22.40 -4.97
CA ASP A 173 -21.49 -22.45 -4.96
C ASP A 173 -22.16 -21.66 -3.82
N ALA A 174 -21.40 -20.97 -2.96
CA ALA A 174 -21.95 -19.99 -2.01
C ALA A 174 -22.34 -18.64 -2.68
N GLY A 175 -22.25 -18.55 -4.01
CA GLY A 175 -22.64 -17.42 -4.84
C GLY A 175 -24.15 -17.15 -4.99
N SER A 176 -24.98 -17.44 -3.98
CA SER A 176 -26.37 -16.96 -3.96
C SER A 176 -26.95 -16.79 -2.54
N SER A 177 -26.24 -16.08 -1.65
CA SER A 177 -26.90 -15.49 -0.48
C SER A 177 -27.14 -13.99 -0.70
N PRO A 178 -28.39 -13.55 -0.95
CA PRO A 178 -28.75 -12.14 -1.11
C PRO A 178 -28.84 -11.47 0.27
N ALA A 179 -27.76 -11.48 1.05
CA ALA A 179 -27.78 -11.06 2.45
C ALA A 179 -26.66 -10.08 2.85
N VAL A 180 -26.02 -9.40 1.89
CA VAL A 180 -25.12 -8.26 2.20
C VAL A 180 -25.59 -7.01 1.48
N ALA A 181 -26.86 -6.69 1.67
CA ALA A 181 -27.36 -5.32 1.69
C ALA A 181 -27.88 -5.08 3.11
N ARG A 182 -26.98 -4.78 4.06
CA ARG A 182 -27.24 -4.17 5.39
C ARG A 182 -26.00 -4.34 6.28
N HIS A 183 -24.97 -3.52 6.08
CA HIS A 183 -24.11 -3.11 7.20
C HIS A 183 -23.47 -1.72 6.99
N GLU A 184 -24.13 -0.84 6.24
CA GLU A 184 -23.84 0.60 6.20
C GLU A 184 -25.14 1.40 6.35
N ALA A 185 -25.87 1.22 7.46
CA ALA A 185 -26.92 2.14 7.89
C ALA A 185 -27.37 1.79 9.30
N GLY A 186 -26.66 2.25 10.33
CA GLY A 186 -27.12 2.04 11.70
C GLY A 186 -26.13 2.44 12.77
N ASP A 187 -25.78 3.73 12.82
CA ASP A 187 -25.64 4.46 14.11
C ASP A 187 -25.40 5.97 13.89
N ARG A 188 -26.29 6.61 13.12
CA ARG A 188 -26.50 8.06 13.27
C ARG A 188 -27.86 8.26 13.92
N PRO A 189 -27.94 8.82 15.14
CA PRO A 189 -29.21 9.16 15.73
C PRO A 189 -29.95 10.15 14.82
N PRO A 190 -31.29 10.05 14.71
CA PRO A 190 -32.07 10.92 13.84
C PRO A 190 -31.86 12.39 14.24
N LEU A 191 -31.51 13.22 13.25
CA LEU A 191 -31.45 14.67 13.40
C LEU A 191 -32.83 15.18 13.80
N LYS A 192 -32.93 15.70 15.03
CA LYS A 192 -34.13 16.36 15.55
C LYS A 192 -34.43 17.58 14.66
N PRO A 193 -35.63 17.72 14.08
CA PRO A 193 -35.96 18.88 13.27
C PRO A 193 -35.90 20.17 14.12
N PRO A 194 -35.47 21.30 13.53
CA PRO A 194 -35.40 22.58 14.23
C PRO A 194 -36.80 23.02 14.66
N ALA A 195 -36.92 23.44 15.92
CA ALA A 195 -38.16 23.97 16.47
C ALA A 195 -38.62 25.21 15.66
N PRO A 196 -39.93 25.36 15.39
CA PRO A 196 -40.47 26.52 14.70
C PRO A 196 -40.17 27.79 15.50
N ARG A 197 -39.61 28.81 14.84
CA ARG A 197 -39.48 30.16 15.40
C ARG A 197 -40.89 30.70 15.62
N GLN A 198 -41.25 30.94 16.88
CA GLN A 198 -42.40 31.77 17.20
C GLN A 198 -42.03 33.21 16.85
N THR A 199 -42.74 33.77 15.89
CA THR A 199 -42.81 35.21 15.61
C THR A 199 -44.00 35.81 16.32
#